data_AF-X0IPA3-F1
#
_entry.id   AF-X0IPA3-F1
#
_cell.length_a   1.000
_cell.length_b   1.000
_cell.length_c   1.000
_cell.angle_alpha   90.00
_cell.angle_beta   90.00
_cell.angle_gamma   90.00
#
_symmetry.space_group_name_H-M   'P 1'
#
loop_
_entity.id
_entity.type
_entity.pdbx_description
1 polymer ?
#
loop_
_entity_poly.entity_id
_entity_poly.type
_entity_poly.pdbx_seq_one_letter_code
_entity_poly.pdbx_strand_id
1 'polypeptide(L)'
;MSTTNNNPENYALFRDCLSTTLLQPASSAPDPPKRRRRGKNTGAPHVTSTPAPDPEKDAEELAEFVDYLATEIFDNLPEELQDLEYRTWREDEALQEQYSLPLTKDSLLLFNLPPSVIETLTTYNLISADPYVESHLPSSPESFLLPILTSYITPLIEPPPATRSTRADACELCARSWVPLSYHHLIPRFVHEKAVKRGWHRKEDLQNVAWLCGACHRFVHHFKTHEELARDYYTVELLLDEDEVQRWASWVGRLRWKGR
;
A
#
# COMPACT_ATOMS: atom_id res chain seq x y z
N MET A 1 -7.54 21.40 -14.78
CA MET A 1 -8.47 20.35 -15.24
C MET A 1 -8.34 19.27 -14.20
N SER A 2 -9.35 19.13 -13.34
CA SER A 2 -9.33 18.20 -12.20
C SER A 2 -9.21 16.77 -12.71
N THR A 3 -8.06 16.15 -12.48
CA THR A 3 -7.88 14.71 -12.62
C THR A 3 -8.76 14.04 -11.58
N THR A 4 -9.84 13.41 -12.06
CA THR A 4 -10.69 12.56 -11.24
C THR A 4 -9.83 11.41 -10.72
N ASN A 5 -9.64 11.39 -9.41
CA ASN A 5 -9.01 10.33 -8.66
C ASN A 5 -9.66 8.97 -9.03
N ASN A 6 -8.98 8.17 -9.85
CA ASN A 6 -9.55 6.92 -10.39
C ASN A 6 -9.66 5.82 -9.32
N ASN A 7 -8.88 5.91 -8.23
CA ASN A 7 -8.92 4.99 -7.10
C ASN A 7 -8.96 5.71 -5.73
N PRO A 8 -10.15 5.93 -5.15
CA PRO A 8 -10.30 6.67 -3.90
C PRO A 8 -9.74 5.93 -2.67
N GLU A 9 -9.61 4.60 -2.73
CA GLU A 9 -9.07 3.80 -1.63
C GLU A 9 -7.54 4.00 -1.52
N ASN A 10 -6.86 3.95 -2.65
CA ASN A 10 -5.42 4.19 -2.73
C ASN A 10 -5.06 5.61 -2.29
N TYR A 11 -5.82 6.61 -2.73
CA TYR A 11 -5.63 7.99 -2.26
C TYR A 11 -5.80 8.11 -0.73
N ALA A 12 -6.85 7.50 -0.17
CA ALA A 12 -7.07 7.53 1.28
C ALA A 12 -5.91 6.90 2.05
N LEU A 13 -5.40 5.76 1.57
CA LEU A 13 -4.22 5.11 2.13
C LEU A 13 -2.97 6.01 2.05
N PHE A 14 -2.70 6.59 0.88
CA PHE A 14 -1.56 7.48 0.68
C PHE A 14 -1.62 8.69 1.62
N ARG A 15 -2.79 9.33 1.71
CA ARG A 15 -3.07 10.44 2.62
C ARG A 15 -2.79 10.07 4.08
N ASP A 16 -3.21 8.88 4.51
CA ASP A 16 -2.96 8.40 5.86
C ASP A 16 -1.45 8.15 6.12
N CYS A 17 -0.72 7.64 5.13
CA CYS A 17 0.74 7.52 5.21
C CYS A 17 1.41 8.89 5.34
N LEU A 18 1.02 9.87 4.51
CA LEU A 18 1.55 11.25 4.56
C LEU A 18 1.25 11.90 5.93
N SER A 19 0.00 11.82 6.37
CA SER A 19 -0.43 12.35 7.68
C SER A 19 0.41 11.76 8.82
N THR A 20 0.63 10.45 8.80
CA THR A 20 1.45 9.77 9.80
C THR A 20 2.89 10.27 9.80
N THR A 21 3.50 10.47 8.63
CA THR A 21 4.86 11.02 8.52
C THR A 21 4.94 12.48 9.02
N LEU A 22 3.92 13.29 8.76
CA LEU A 22 3.86 14.69 9.23
C LEU A 22 3.64 14.79 10.75
N LEU A 23 2.87 13.87 11.31
CA LEU A 23 2.58 13.80 12.74
C LEU A 23 3.66 13.07 13.56
N GLN A 24 4.56 12.34 12.90
CA GLN A 24 5.68 11.70 13.57
C GLN A 24 6.61 12.78 14.15
N PRO A 25 6.86 12.77 15.47
CA PRO A 25 7.88 13.62 16.06
C PRO A 25 9.21 13.32 15.37
N ALA A 26 9.90 14.34 14.88
CA ALA A 26 11.30 14.22 14.48
C ALA A 26 12.02 13.38 15.54
N SER A 27 12.65 12.29 15.10
CA SER A 27 13.27 11.26 15.95
C SER A 27 13.85 11.87 17.23
N SER A 28 13.26 11.46 18.36
CA SER A 28 13.46 11.97 19.72
C SER A 28 14.79 12.70 19.95
N ALA A 29 14.76 14.03 19.99
CA ALA A 29 15.79 14.80 20.68
C ALA A 29 15.78 14.40 22.18
N PRO A 30 16.94 14.27 22.84
CA PRO A 30 16.99 13.92 24.26
C PRO A 30 16.30 15.01 25.08
N ASP A 31 15.44 14.58 26.01
CA ASP A 31 14.67 15.44 26.92
C ASP A 31 15.49 16.63 27.43
N PRO A 32 15.01 17.88 27.31
CA PRO A 32 15.67 19.01 27.95
C PRO A 32 15.62 18.84 29.48
N PRO A 33 16.71 19.18 30.20
CA PRO A 33 16.79 18.91 31.63
C PRO A 33 15.72 19.68 32.40
N LYS A 34 14.99 18.96 33.27
CA LYS A 34 13.95 19.49 34.16
C LYS A 34 14.41 20.76 34.88
N ARG A 35 13.92 21.93 34.44
CA ARG A 35 14.13 23.20 35.15
C ARG A 35 13.35 23.18 36.48
N ARG A 36 14.11 23.17 37.58
CA ARG A 36 13.60 23.40 38.95
C ARG A 36 12.90 24.76 39.01
N ARG A 37 11.63 24.77 39.43
CA ARG A 37 10.89 25.98 39.81
C ARG A 37 11.64 26.74 40.91
N ARG A 38 12.00 28.00 40.66
CA ARG A 38 12.33 28.98 41.70
C ARG A 38 11.59 30.28 41.39
N GLY A 39 10.96 30.83 42.42
CA GLY A 39 9.84 31.75 42.30
C GLY A 39 10.16 33.21 41.94
N LYS A 40 9.12 33.83 41.38
CA LYS A 40 8.60 35.20 41.59
C LYS A 40 9.62 36.34 41.67
N ASN A 41 9.66 37.19 40.64
CA ASN A 41 9.41 38.62 40.81
C ASN A 41 9.10 39.36 39.51
N THR A 42 8.36 40.44 39.70
CA THR A 42 7.62 41.32 38.78
C THR A 42 8.49 42.20 37.88
N GLY A 43 8.02 42.40 36.64
CA GLY A 43 8.49 43.46 35.74
C GLY A 43 7.96 43.26 34.32
N ALA A 44 6.79 43.81 34.02
CA ALA A 44 6.25 43.82 32.66
C ALA A 44 7.04 44.80 31.77
N PRO A 45 7.23 44.45 30.49
CA PRO A 45 6.61 45.29 29.48
C PRO A 45 5.78 44.48 28.47
N HIS A 46 4.87 45.23 27.87
CA HIS A 46 3.81 44.90 26.93
C HIS A 46 4.22 43.88 25.84
N VAL A 47 3.70 42.65 25.95
CA VAL A 47 3.73 41.64 24.88
C VAL A 47 2.40 41.70 24.17
N THR A 48 2.43 41.93 22.86
CA THR A 48 1.31 41.77 21.95
C THR A 48 0.67 40.40 22.17
N SER A 49 -0.59 40.40 22.56
CA SER A 49 -1.36 39.20 22.86
C SER A 49 -1.52 38.35 21.61
N THR A 50 -0.74 37.28 21.48
CA THR A 50 -1.11 36.12 20.67
C THR A 50 -2.38 35.53 21.29
N PRO A 51 -3.47 35.31 20.54
CA PRO A 51 -4.63 34.59 21.07
C PRO A 51 -4.20 33.18 21.52
N ALA A 52 -4.86 32.67 22.55
CA ALA A 52 -4.59 31.33 23.07
C ALA A 52 -4.76 30.27 21.95
N PRO A 53 -3.93 29.22 21.91
CA PRO A 53 -4.07 28.16 20.93
C PRO A 53 -5.44 27.49 21.09
N ASP A 54 -6.20 27.46 20.01
CA ASP A 54 -7.46 26.73 19.91
C ASP A 54 -7.14 25.38 19.25
N PRO A 55 -7.00 24.29 20.04
CA PRO A 55 -6.51 23.02 19.54
C PRO A 55 -7.44 22.38 18.51
N GLU A 56 -8.73 22.74 18.50
CA GLU A 56 -9.68 22.25 17.50
C GLU A 56 -9.43 22.93 16.15
N LYS A 57 -9.20 24.24 16.16
CA LYS A 57 -8.88 25.02 14.96
C LYS A 57 -7.51 24.64 14.37
N ASP A 58 -6.50 24.45 15.22
CA ASP A 58 -5.16 24.04 14.79
C ASP A 58 -5.19 22.64 14.13
N ALA A 59 -6.07 21.74 14.61
CA ALA A 59 -6.24 20.42 14.03
C ALA A 59 -6.98 20.45 12.67
N GLU A 60 -7.96 21.33 12.52
CA GLU A 60 -8.69 21.54 11.26
C GLU A 60 -7.76 22.14 10.19
N GLU A 61 -6.98 23.18 10.54
CA GLU A 61 -5.97 23.77 9.63
C GLU A 61 -4.91 22.74 9.21
N LEU A 62 -4.48 21.87 10.13
CA LEU A 62 -3.55 20.79 9.80
C LEU A 62 -4.18 19.75 8.85
N ALA A 63 -5.45 19.37 9.07
CA ALA A 63 -6.14 18.42 8.20
C ALA A 63 -6.29 18.97 6.77
N GLU A 64 -6.68 20.24 6.64
CA GLU A 64 -6.76 20.92 5.33
C GLU A 64 -5.38 20.98 4.64
N PHE A 65 -4.32 21.23 5.41
CA PHE A 65 -2.95 21.22 4.89
C PHE A 65 -2.52 19.82 4.40
N VAL A 66 -2.82 18.76 5.15
CA VAL A 66 -2.57 17.38 4.72
C VAL A 66 -3.35 17.06 3.46
N ASP A 67 -4.62 17.46 3.36
CA ASP A 67 -5.46 17.21 2.19
C ASP A 67 -4.91 17.90 0.93
N TYR A 68 -4.52 19.17 1.06
CA TYR A 68 -3.89 19.92 -0.03
C TYR A 68 -2.61 19.24 -0.51
N LEU A 69 -1.70 18.92 0.41
CA LEU A 69 -0.41 18.33 0.05
C LEU A 69 -0.56 16.90 -0.49
N ALA A 70 -1.46 16.10 0.09
CA ALA A 70 -1.77 14.76 -0.40
C ALA A 70 -2.32 14.80 -1.82
N THR A 71 -3.27 15.69 -2.11
CA THR A 71 -3.86 15.86 -3.45
C THR A 71 -2.79 16.23 -4.47
N GLU A 72 -2.02 17.28 -4.19
CA GLU A 72 -0.99 17.76 -5.12
C GLU A 72 0.09 16.72 -5.39
N ILE A 73 0.51 15.95 -4.38
CA ILE A 73 1.51 14.89 -4.58
C ILE A 73 0.89 13.72 -5.34
N PHE A 74 -0.27 13.22 -4.90
CA PHE A 74 -0.89 12.01 -5.45
C PHE A 74 -1.27 12.18 -6.93
N ASP A 75 -1.84 13.33 -7.30
CA ASP A 75 -2.21 13.64 -8.69
C ASP A 75 -0.99 13.69 -9.63
N ASN A 76 0.22 13.90 -9.08
CA ASN A 76 1.47 13.92 -9.83
C ASN A 76 2.28 12.61 -9.70
N LEU A 77 1.77 11.59 -9.01
CA LEU A 77 2.36 10.26 -9.05
C LEU A 77 2.08 9.59 -10.41
N PRO A 78 2.92 8.64 -10.87
CA PRO A 78 2.61 7.84 -12.06
C PRO A 78 1.27 7.12 -11.93
N GLU A 79 0.50 7.01 -13.02
CA GLU A 79 -0.83 6.35 -13.02
C GLU A 79 -0.74 4.91 -12.50
N GLU A 80 0.35 4.21 -12.81
CA GLU A 80 0.59 2.84 -12.36
C GLU A 80 0.72 2.72 -10.84
N LEU A 81 1.13 3.82 -10.18
CA LEU A 81 1.25 3.89 -8.73
C LEU A 81 -0.03 4.37 -8.06
N GLN A 82 -0.82 5.22 -8.73
CA GLN A 82 -2.14 5.67 -8.26
C GLN A 82 -3.13 4.50 -8.22
N ASP A 83 -3.11 3.65 -9.25
CA ASP A 83 -4.00 2.49 -9.40
C ASP A 83 -3.31 1.15 -9.05
N LEU A 84 -2.21 1.21 -8.27
CA LEU A 84 -1.45 0.02 -7.90
C LEU A 84 -2.31 -0.95 -7.06
N GLU A 85 -2.36 -2.21 -7.50
CA GLU A 85 -3.01 -3.30 -6.79
C GLU A 85 -2.11 -4.54 -6.81
N TYR A 86 -2.29 -5.43 -5.83
CA TYR A 86 -1.49 -6.66 -5.70
C TYR A 86 -1.47 -7.50 -6.98
N ARG A 87 -2.62 -7.63 -7.66
CA ARG A 87 -2.70 -8.41 -8.91
C ARG A 87 -1.90 -7.77 -10.03
N THR A 88 -2.14 -6.49 -10.30
CA THR A 88 -1.45 -5.73 -11.35
C THR A 88 0.06 -5.71 -11.12
N TRP A 89 0.49 -5.48 -9.88
CA TRP A 89 1.91 -5.51 -9.52
C TRP A 89 2.53 -6.90 -9.75
N ARG A 90 1.84 -7.98 -9.39
CA ARG A 90 2.34 -9.34 -9.59
C ARG A 90 2.41 -9.79 -11.04
N GLU A 91 1.55 -9.26 -11.89
CA GLU A 91 1.47 -9.66 -13.30
C GLU A 91 2.44 -8.89 -14.19
N ASP A 92 2.94 -7.74 -13.73
CA ASP A 92 3.83 -6.87 -14.48
C ASP A 92 5.26 -6.89 -13.90
N GLU A 93 6.19 -7.48 -14.67
CA GLU A 93 7.60 -7.60 -14.29
C GLU A 93 8.30 -6.23 -14.19
N ALA A 94 7.87 -5.24 -14.98
CA ALA A 94 8.42 -3.89 -14.92
C ALA A 94 7.94 -3.14 -13.68
N LEU A 95 6.68 -3.31 -13.26
CA LEU A 95 6.18 -2.75 -11.99
C LEU A 95 6.90 -3.37 -10.78
N GLN A 96 7.23 -4.66 -10.85
CA GLN A 96 8.04 -5.30 -9.80
C GLN A 96 9.45 -4.73 -9.73
N GLU A 97 10.12 -4.56 -10.87
CA GLU A 97 11.46 -3.99 -10.90
C GLU A 97 11.47 -2.55 -10.35
N GLN A 98 10.49 -1.73 -10.77
CA GLN A 98 10.40 -0.31 -10.39
C GLN A 98 10.01 -0.08 -8.92
N TYR A 99 9.05 -0.87 -8.41
CA TYR A 99 8.40 -0.65 -7.11
C TYR A 99 8.65 -1.76 -6.08
N SER A 100 9.63 -2.64 -6.32
CA SER A 100 10.08 -3.59 -5.29
C SER A 100 10.69 -2.88 -4.09
N LEU A 101 10.52 -3.46 -2.91
CA LEU A 101 11.09 -2.93 -1.67
C LEU A 101 12.46 -3.57 -1.39
N PRO A 102 13.43 -2.81 -0.84
CA PRO A 102 13.33 -1.41 -0.43
C PRO A 102 13.38 -0.43 -1.61
N LEU A 103 12.53 0.60 -1.58
CA LEU A 103 12.61 1.70 -2.56
C LEU A 103 13.95 2.44 -2.42
N THR A 104 14.48 2.87 -3.55
CA THR A 104 15.69 3.70 -3.60
C THR A 104 15.37 5.06 -4.18
N LYS A 105 16.32 6.01 -4.07
CA LYS A 105 16.18 7.31 -4.75
C LYS A 105 16.01 7.15 -6.26
N ASP A 106 16.60 6.11 -6.84
CA ASP A 106 16.49 5.80 -8.26
C ASP A 106 15.06 5.44 -8.67
N SER A 107 14.32 4.76 -7.78
CA SER A 107 12.88 4.45 -7.96
C SER A 107 12.01 5.70 -8.10
N LEU A 108 12.48 6.85 -7.59
CA LEU A 108 11.75 8.13 -7.56
C LEU A 108 12.23 9.13 -8.62
N LEU A 109 13.25 8.81 -9.43
CA LEU A 109 13.79 9.75 -10.42
C LEU A 109 12.78 10.14 -11.51
N LEU A 110 11.76 9.32 -11.71
CA LEU A 110 10.68 9.58 -12.66
C LEU A 110 9.59 10.49 -12.07
N PHE A 111 9.65 10.83 -10.78
CA PHE A 111 8.60 11.59 -10.11
C PHE A 111 8.82 13.08 -10.35
N ASN A 112 7.90 13.68 -11.08
CA ASN A 112 7.98 15.08 -11.44
C ASN A 112 7.06 15.89 -10.53
N LEU A 113 7.55 16.22 -9.34
CA LEU A 113 6.80 17.04 -8.39
C LEU A 113 6.69 18.48 -8.89
N PRO A 114 5.50 19.09 -8.80
CA PRO A 114 5.33 20.47 -9.23
C PRO A 114 6.14 21.41 -8.32
N PRO A 115 6.68 22.52 -8.86
CA PRO A 115 7.46 23.48 -8.06
C PRO A 115 6.71 24.03 -6.85
N SER A 116 5.38 24.16 -6.94
CA SER A 116 4.50 24.59 -5.84
C SER A 116 4.59 23.67 -4.62
N VAL A 117 4.68 22.36 -4.84
CA VAL A 117 4.84 21.37 -3.76
C VAL A 117 6.22 21.53 -3.13
N ILE A 118 7.28 21.65 -3.93
CA ILE A 118 8.64 21.83 -3.41
C ILE A 118 8.74 23.11 -2.57
N GLU A 119 8.20 24.22 -3.07
CA GLU A 119 8.13 25.50 -2.34
C GLU A 119 7.35 25.36 -1.02
N THR A 120 6.24 24.62 -1.04
CA THR A 120 5.45 24.32 0.16
C THR A 120 6.27 23.51 1.15
N LEU A 121 6.90 22.42 0.72
CA LEU A 121 7.74 21.57 1.58
C LEU A 121 8.88 22.37 2.23
N THR A 122 9.52 23.28 1.48
CA THR A 122 10.57 24.16 2.02
C THR A 122 10.00 25.20 2.99
N THR A 123 8.89 25.86 2.61
CA THR A 123 8.26 26.94 3.41
C THR A 123 7.81 26.44 4.78
N TYR A 124 7.26 25.23 4.83
CA TYR A 124 6.78 24.60 6.06
C TYR A 124 7.86 23.78 6.80
N ASN A 125 9.14 23.89 6.41
CA ASN A 125 10.27 23.17 7.01
C ASN A 125 10.11 21.64 7.01
N LEU A 126 9.49 21.08 5.97
CA LEU A 126 9.36 19.64 5.77
C LEU A 126 10.59 19.06 5.04
N ILE A 127 11.32 19.90 4.30
CA ILE A 127 12.63 19.60 3.71
C ILE A 127 13.61 20.74 3.99
N SER A 128 14.91 20.44 3.95
CA SER A 128 15.94 21.47 4.08
C SER A 128 15.93 22.42 2.88
N ALA A 129 16.02 23.72 3.14
CA ALA A 129 16.20 24.74 2.09
C ALA A 129 17.60 24.68 1.46
N ASP A 130 18.60 24.19 2.19
CA ASP A 130 19.96 23.95 1.70
C ASP A 130 20.35 22.47 1.91
N PRO A 131 20.51 21.69 0.83
CA PRO A 131 20.82 20.27 0.93
C PRO A 131 22.24 19.97 1.44
N TYR A 132 23.13 20.98 1.47
CA TYR A 132 24.52 20.82 1.92
C TYR A 132 24.71 21.12 3.41
N VAL A 133 23.67 21.60 4.09
CA VAL A 133 23.69 21.86 5.52
C VAL A 133 23.22 20.61 6.28
N GLU A 134 23.99 20.17 7.26
CA GLU A 134 23.58 19.11 8.17
C GLU A 134 22.33 19.56 8.95
N SER A 135 21.20 18.92 8.66
CA SER A 135 19.92 19.15 9.34
C SER A 135 19.25 17.82 9.66
N HIS A 136 18.27 17.85 10.55
CA HIS A 136 17.41 16.70 10.85
C HIS A 136 16.28 16.54 9.82
N LEU A 137 16.16 17.49 8.89
CA LEU A 137 15.15 17.47 7.84
C LEU A 137 15.68 16.69 6.62
N PRO A 138 14.79 16.06 5.84
CA PRO A 138 15.15 15.48 4.56
C PRO A 138 15.84 16.52 3.66
N SER A 139 16.95 16.12 3.03
CA SER A 139 17.74 17.00 2.16
C SER A 139 17.16 17.20 0.77
N SER A 140 16.10 16.47 0.41
CA SER A 140 15.45 16.57 -0.89
C SER A 140 13.99 16.08 -0.82
N PRO A 141 13.13 16.47 -1.78
CA PRO A 141 11.75 15.99 -1.87
C PRO A 141 11.66 14.46 -1.96
N GLU A 142 12.57 13.81 -2.68
CA GLU A 142 12.62 12.35 -2.80
C GLU A 142 12.93 11.71 -1.44
N SER A 143 13.84 12.31 -0.67
CA SER A 143 14.18 11.83 0.68
C SER A 143 13.01 11.98 1.65
N PHE A 144 12.15 12.98 1.44
CA PHE A 144 10.89 13.16 2.19
C PHE A 144 9.84 12.12 1.78
N LEU A 145 9.68 11.85 0.48
CA LEU A 145 8.67 10.93 -0.04
C LEU A 145 8.99 9.45 0.16
N LEU A 146 10.27 9.05 0.15
CA LEU A 146 10.69 7.65 0.29
C LEU A 146 9.97 6.88 1.42
N PRO A 147 9.95 7.35 2.68
CA PRO A 147 9.26 6.62 3.76
C PRO A 147 7.73 6.59 3.60
N ILE A 148 7.14 7.64 3.03
CA ILE A 148 5.69 7.73 2.77
C ILE A 148 5.30 6.69 1.71
N LEU A 149 6.03 6.67 0.59
CA LEU A 149 5.78 5.76 -0.52
C LEU A 149 6.09 4.31 -0.16
N THR A 150 7.13 4.07 0.64
CA THR A 150 7.39 2.73 1.17
C THR A 150 6.20 2.24 1.98
N SER A 151 5.65 3.09 2.85
CA SER A 151 4.49 2.75 3.69
C SER A 151 3.20 2.58 2.87
N TYR A 152 3.04 3.33 1.79
CA TYR A 152 1.92 3.25 0.86
C TYR A 152 1.98 1.97 -0.01
N ILE A 153 3.15 1.66 -0.60
CA ILE A 153 3.33 0.52 -1.51
C ILE A 153 3.30 -0.81 -0.76
N THR A 154 3.87 -0.89 0.44
CA THR A 154 3.97 -2.14 1.23
C THR A 154 2.65 -2.93 1.28
N PRO A 155 1.53 -2.38 1.77
CA PRO A 155 0.27 -3.12 1.83
C PRO A 155 -0.35 -3.41 0.44
N LEU A 156 0.01 -2.65 -0.60
CA LEU A 156 -0.50 -2.85 -1.96
C LEU A 156 0.20 -4.00 -2.70
N ILE A 157 1.45 -4.29 -2.35
CA ILE A 157 2.24 -5.39 -2.92
C ILE A 157 2.26 -6.63 -2.01
N GLU A 158 1.71 -6.53 -0.80
CA GLU A 158 1.53 -7.68 0.08
C GLU A 158 0.28 -8.50 -0.33
N PRO A 159 0.37 -9.83 -0.25
CA PRO A 159 -0.77 -10.70 -0.52
C PRO A 159 -1.90 -10.40 0.46
N PRO A 160 -3.13 -10.10 -0.02
CA PRO A 160 -4.20 -9.67 0.85
C PRO A 160 -4.50 -10.74 1.91
N PRO A 161 -4.64 -10.37 3.19
CA PRO A 161 -4.91 -11.34 4.24
C PRO A 161 -6.25 -12.03 3.98
N ALA A 162 -6.34 -13.33 4.28
CA ALA A 162 -7.52 -14.18 4.09
C ALA A 162 -8.70 -13.79 5.00
N THR A 163 -9.31 -12.62 4.79
CA THR A 163 -10.38 -12.10 5.64
C THR A 163 -11.68 -12.00 4.85
N ARG A 164 -12.78 -11.74 5.56
CA ARG A 164 -14.08 -11.59 4.90
C ARG A 164 -14.15 -10.31 4.05
N SER A 165 -13.34 -9.29 4.35
CA SER A 165 -13.27 -8.03 3.60
C SER A 165 -12.48 -8.13 2.31
N THR A 166 -11.49 -9.03 2.23
CA THR A 166 -10.70 -9.27 1.00
C THR A 166 -11.32 -10.32 0.08
N ARG A 167 -12.60 -10.64 0.30
CA ARG A 167 -13.32 -11.65 -0.48
C ARG A 167 -13.69 -11.10 -1.85
N ALA A 168 -13.29 -11.82 -2.90
CA ALA A 168 -13.72 -11.51 -4.26
C ALA A 168 -15.25 -11.57 -4.41
N ASP A 169 -15.81 -10.71 -5.26
CA ASP A 169 -17.24 -10.67 -5.57
C ASP A 169 -17.74 -11.92 -6.31
N ALA A 170 -16.83 -12.62 -6.98
CA ALA A 170 -17.11 -13.82 -7.75
C ALA A 170 -16.00 -14.86 -7.62
N CYS A 171 -16.34 -16.11 -7.93
CA CYS A 171 -15.35 -17.19 -8.03
C CYS A 171 -14.32 -16.86 -9.12
N GLU A 172 -13.05 -16.83 -8.77
CA GLU A 172 -11.98 -16.42 -9.71
C GLU A 172 -11.77 -17.39 -10.88
N LEU A 173 -12.24 -18.65 -10.78
CA LEU A 173 -12.21 -19.59 -11.91
C LEU A 173 -13.48 -19.58 -12.77
N CYS A 174 -14.67 -19.61 -12.15
CA CYS A 174 -15.94 -19.80 -12.89
C CYS A 174 -16.84 -18.56 -12.97
N ALA A 175 -16.38 -17.41 -12.45
CA ALA A 175 -17.05 -16.12 -12.45
C ALA A 175 -18.43 -16.06 -11.76
N ARG A 176 -18.84 -17.08 -11.00
CA ARG A 176 -20.11 -17.06 -10.26
C ARG A 176 -20.03 -16.15 -9.03
N SER A 177 -20.88 -15.13 -8.98
CA SER A 177 -21.00 -14.18 -7.86
C SER A 177 -22.08 -14.54 -6.83
N TRP A 178 -23.03 -15.42 -7.18
CA TRP A 178 -24.17 -15.77 -6.34
C TRP A 178 -23.97 -17.04 -5.48
N VAL A 179 -22.72 -17.48 -5.30
CA VAL A 179 -22.39 -18.72 -4.56
C VAL A 179 -21.40 -18.47 -3.44
N PRO A 180 -21.41 -19.28 -2.37
CA PRO A 180 -20.39 -19.22 -1.33
C PRO A 180 -18.99 -19.51 -1.90
N LEU A 181 -18.06 -18.60 -1.65
CA LEU A 181 -16.64 -18.72 -1.92
C LEU A 181 -15.89 -19.09 -0.64
N SER A 182 -14.79 -19.79 -0.84
CA SER A 182 -13.82 -20.19 0.18
C SER A 182 -12.43 -19.77 -0.26
N TYR A 183 -11.61 -19.43 0.71
CA TYR A 183 -10.20 -19.11 0.50
C TYR A 183 -9.40 -20.38 0.17
N HIS A 184 -8.62 -20.35 -0.89
CA HIS A 184 -7.82 -21.47 -1.38
C HIS A 184 -6.37 -21.02 -1.60
N HIS A 185 -5.40 -21.78 -1.09
CA HIS A 185 -3.98 -21.54 -1.36
C HIS A 185 -3.57 -22.27 -2.64
N LEU A 186 -3.14 -21.51 -3.65
CA LEU A 186 -2.71 -22.03 -4.94
C LEU A 186 -1.39 -22.79 -4.83
N ILE A 187 -0.50 -22.35 -3.93
CA ILE A 187 0.65 -23.14 -3.47
C ILE A 187 0.26 -23.79 -2.14
N PRO A 188 0.05 -25.12 -2.07
CA PRO A 188 -0.38 -25.75 -0.84
C PRO A 188 0.61 -25.51 0.31
N ARG A 189 0.11 -25.04 1.47
CA ARG A 189 0.97 -24.63 2.60
C ARG A 189 1.98 -25.68 3.04
N PHE A 190 1.61 -26.95 2.99
CA PHE A 190 2.49 -28.03 3.44
C PHE A 190 3.67 -28.30 2.48
N VAL A 191 3.62 -27.79 1.24
CA VAL A 191 4.77 -27.85 0.31
C VAL A 191 5.60 -26.57 0.28
N HIS A 192 5.26 -25.55 1.07
CA HIS A 192 5.97 -24.25 1.11
C HIS A 192 7.46 -24.40 1.39
N GLU A 193 7.82 -25.14 2.44
CA GLU A 193 9.23 -25.38 2.78
C GLU A 193 9.99 -26.08 1.63
N LYS A 194 9.33 -27.04 0.97
CA LYS A 194 9.89 -27.78 -0.16
C LYS A 194 10.02 -26.90 -1.40
N ALA A 195 9.05 -26.04 -1.68
CA ALA A 195 9.06 -25.11 -2.81
C ALA A 195 10.24 -24.14 -2.70
N VAL A 196 10.47 -23.57 -1.52
CA VAL A 196 11.62 -22.69 -1.26
C VAL A 196 12.94 -23.47 -1.37
N LYS A 197 13.03 -24.65 -0.73
CA LYS A 197 14.25 -25.47 -0.74
C LYS A 197 14.65 -25.92 -2.15
N ARG A 198 13.67 -26.13 -3.04
CA ARG A 198 13.89 -26.53 -4.43
C ARG A 198 14.03 -25.34 -5.39
N GLY A 199 13.92 -24.11 -4.89
CA GLY A 199 14.02 -22.89 -5.70
C GLY A 199 12.86 -22.73 -6.68
N TRP A 200 11.69 -23.31 -6.37
CA TRP A 200 10.48 -23.11 -7.18
C TRP A 200 9.86 -21.73 -6.94
N HIS A 201 9.89 -21.28 -5.68
CA HIS A 201 9.26 -20.03 -5.22
C HIS A 201 10.12 -19.37 -4.15
N ARG A 202 10.09 -18.04 -4.09
CA ARG A 202 10.60 -17.29 -2.94
C ARG A 202 9.56 -17.33 -1.81
N LYS A 203 9.95 -16.92 -0.60
CA LYS A 203 9.04 -16.93 0.54
C LYS A 203 7.86 -15.97 0.37
N GLU A 204 8.09 -14.85 -0.30
CA GLU A 204 7.05 -13.86 -0.65
C GLU A 204 5.96 -14.46 -1.55
N ASP A 205 6.32 -15.31 -2.50
CA ASP A 205 5.39 -15.87 -3.50
C ASP A 205 4.46 -16.96 -2.95
N LEU A 206 4.75 -17.51 -1.76
CA LEU A 206 4.07 -18.66 -1.19
C LEU A 206 2.61 -18.40 -0.81
N GLN A 207 2.23 -17.14 -0.64
CA GLN A 207 0.89 -16.75 -0.21
C GLN A 207 -0.09 -16.53 -1.36
N ASN A 208 0.21 -17.05 -2.55
CA ASN A 208 -0.70 -17.03 -3.68
C ASN A 208 -1.99 -17.78 -3.38
N VAL A 209 -3.11 -17.07 -3.54
CA VAL A 209 -4.42 -17.49 -3.07
C VAL A 209 -5.50 -17.14 -4.09
N ALA A 210 -6.64 -17.83 -3.98
CA ALA A 210 -7.83 -17.57 -4.77
C ALA A 210 -9.10 -17.79 -3.94
N TRP A 211 -10.12 -16.99 -4.21
CA TRP A 211 -11.50 -17.14 -3.77
C TRP A 211 -12.26 -18.02 -4.74
N LEU A 212 -12.41 -19.28 -4.36
CA LEU A 212 -13.05 -20.29 -5.19
C LEU A 212 -14.39 -20.72 -4.59
N CYS A 213 -15.38 -20.92 -5.45
CA CYS A 213 -16.59 -21.61 -5.04
C CYS A 213 -16.29 -23.07 -4.69
N GLY A 214 -17.15 -23.71 -3.88
CA GLY A 214 -16.91 -25.09 -3.45
C GLY A 214 -16.82 -26.15 -4.55
N ALA A 215 -17.30 -25.87 -5.78
CA ALA A 215 -17.11 -26.77 -6.93
C ALA A 215 -15.71 -26.63 -7.54
N CYS A 216 -15.27 -25.39 -7.78
CA CYS A 216 -13.93 -25.09 -8.30
C CYS A 216 -12.84 -25.48 -7.30
N HIS A 217 -13.03 -25.20 -6.01
CA HIS A 217 -12.08 -25.59 -4.97
C HIS A 217 -11.82 -27.11 -4.97
N ARG A 218 -12.89 -27.93 -5.00
CA ARG A 218 -12.75 -29.38 -5.08
C ARG A 218 -12.07 -29.82 -6.37
N PHE A 219 -12.40 -29.20 -7.49
CA PHE A 219 -11.78 -29.50 -8.76
C PHE A 219 -10.27 -29.24 -8.76
N VAL A 220 -9.79 -28.10 -8.24
CA VAL A 220 -8.35 -27.80 -8.18
C VAL A 220 -7.58 -28.86 -7.39
N HIS A 221 -8.14 -29.35 -6.28
CA HIS A 221 -7.54 -30.47 -5.52
C HIS A 221 -7.49 -31.81 -6.26
N HIS A 222 -8.27 -31.97 -7.33
CA HIS A 222 -8.30 -33.17 -8.16
C HIS A 222 -7.60 -33.01 -9.51
N PHE A 223 -7.34 -31.78 -9.93
CA PHE A 223 -6.76 -31.46 -11.23
C PHE A 223 -5.32 -31.99 -11.34
N LYS A 224 -4.48 -31.71 -10.35
CA LYS A 224 -3.07 -32.08 -10.32
C LYS A 224 -2.61 -32.47 -8.92
N THR A 225 -1.46 -33.12 -8.83
CA THR A 225 -0.84 -33.38 -7.53
C THR A 225 -0.42 -32.07 -6.86
N HIS A 226 -0.30 -32.07 -5.54
CA HIS A 226 0.09 -30.87 -4.81
C HIS A 226 1.48 -30.32 -5.20
N GLU A 227 2.40 -31.17 -5.67
CA GLU A 227 3.70 -30.71 -6.18
C GLU A 227 3.58 -30.08 -7.56
N GLU A 228 2.80 -30.64 -8.46
CA GLU A 228 2.53 -30.05 -9.78
C GLU A 228 1.77 -28.72 -9.62
N LEU A 229 0.78 -28.65 -8.72
CA LEU A 229 0.09 -27.38 -8.41
C LEU A 229 1.07 -26.31 -7.95
N ALA A 230 1.95 -26.66 -7.00
CA ALA A 230 2.94 -25.72 -6.51
C ALA A 230 3.97 -25.35 -7.58
N ARG A 231 4.34 -26.24 -8.49
CA ARG A 231 5.42 -25.99 -9.44
C ARG A 231 4.94 -25.25 -10.69
N ASP A 232 3.83 -25.70 -11.25
CA ASP A 232 3.41 -25.38 -12.61
C ASP A 232 2.06 -24.64 -12.65
N TYR A 233 1.27 -24.65 -11.56
CA TYR A 233 -0.10 -24.11 -11.53
C TYR A 233 -0.41 -23.26 -10.29
N TYR A 234 0.50 -22.36 -9.94
CA TYR A 234 0.50 -21.61 -8.68
C TYR A 234 -0.19 -20.22 -8.74
N THR A 235 -0.84 -19.89 -9.87
CA THR A 235 -1.68 -18.70 -10.04
C THR A 235 -3.02 -19.07 -10.69
N VAL A 236 -4.00 -18.16 -10.67
CA VAL A 236 -5.32 -18.40 -11.30
C VAL A 236 -5.17 -18.47 -12.82
N GLU A 237 -4.29 -17.65 -13.37
CA GLU A 237 -4.00 -17.53 -14.81
C GLU A 237 -3.39 -18.84 -15.32
N LEU A 238 -2.38 -19.38 -14.63
CA LEU A 238 -1.78 -20.68 -14.97
C LEU A 238 -2.80 -21.83 -14.92
N LEU A 239 -3.76 -21.77 -13.98
CA LEU A 239 -4.88 -22.72 -13.98
C LEU A 239 -5.79 -22.50 -15.18
N LEU A 240 -6.14 -21.25 -15.51
CA LEU A 240 -7.02 -20.91 -16.61
C LEU A 240 -6.38 -21.12 -18.00
N ASP A 241 -5.06 -21.24 -18.11
CA ASP A 241 -4.38 -21.59 -19.36
C ASP A 241 -4.61 -23.05 -19.78
N GLU A 242 -5.08 -23.90 -18.86
CA GLU A 242 -5.31 -25.32 -19.12
C GLU A 242 -6.73 -25.62 -19.66
N ASP A 243 -6.80 -26.27 -20.82
CA ASP A 243 -8.05 -26.62 -21.52
C ASP A 243 -9.07 -27.36 -20.64
N GLU A 244 -8.59 -28.21 -19.73
CA GLU A 244 -9.44 -28.94 -18.80
C GLU A 244 -10.11 -27.99 -17.80
N VAL A 245 -9.34 -27.05 -17.25
CA VAL A 245 -9.82 -26.06 -16.28
C VAL A 245 -10.80 -25.10 -16.95
N GLN A 246 -10.50 -24.62 -18.16
CA GLN A 246 -11.41 -23.73 -18.92
C GLN A 246 -12.76 -24.40 -19.21
N ARG A 247 -12.75 -25.67 -19.66
CA ARG A 247 -13.98 -26.44 -19.91
C ARG A 247 -14.77 -26.64 -18.62
N TRP A 248 -14.09 -26.97 -17.53
CA TRP A 248 -14.71 -27.10 -16.22
C TRP A 248 -15.35 -25.79 -15.75
N ALA A 249 -14.59 -24.69 -15.75
CA ALA A 249 -15.05 -23.36 -15.37
C ALA A 249 -16.28 -22.92 -16.18
N SER A 250 -16.24 -23.07 -17.50
CA SER A 250 -17.33 -22.74 -18.42
C SER A 250 -18.60 -23.57 -18.17
N TRP A 251 -18.44 -24.84 -17.81
CA TRP A 251 -19.58 -25.69 -17.45
C TRP A 251 -20.14 -25.33 -16.08
N VAL A 252 -19.28 -25.22 -15.05
CA VAL A 252 -19.67 -24.89 -13.68
C VAL A 252 -20.31 -23.50 -13.57
N GLY A 253 -19.82 -22.52 -14.33
CA GLY A 253 -20.36 -21.17 -14.37
C GLY A 253 -21.85 -21.11 -14.73
N ARG A 254 -22.33 -22.07 -15.53
CA ARG A 254 -23.73 -22.19 -15.95
C ARG A 254 -24.61 -22.96 -14.98
N LEU A 255 -24.04 -23.62 -13.97
CA LEU A 255 -24.81 -24.43 -13.02
C LEU A 255 -25.54 -23.54 -12.01
N ARG A 256 -26.85 -23.79 -11.88
CA ARG A 256 -27.67 -23.18 -10.83
C ARG A 256 -27.30 -23.77 -9.47
N TRP A 257 -27.08 -22.90 -8.50
CA TRP A 257 -26.85 -23.29 -7.12
C TRP A 257 -28.16 -23.67 -6.46
N LYS A 258 -28.30 -24.93 -6.01
CA LYS A 258 -29.33 -25.32 -5.06
C LYS A 258 -28.69 -25.28 -3.67
N GLY A 259 -28.89 -24.18 -2.96
CA GLY A 259 -28.50 -24.07 -1.56
C GLY A 259 -29.13 -25.23 -0.79
N ARG A 260 -28.32 -25.93 0.00
CA ARG A 260 -28.77 -26.99 0.90
C ARG A 260 -28.72 -26.45 2.33
#